data_AF-A0AAU6KWT6-F1
#
_entry.id   AF-A0AAU6KWT6-F1
#
_cell.length_a   1.000
_cell.length_b   1.000
_cell.length_c   1.000
_cell.angle_alpha   90.00
_cell.angle_beta   90.00
_cell.angle_gamma   90.00
#
_symmetry.space_group_name_H-M   'P 1'
#
loop_
_entity.id
_entity.type
_entity.pdbx_description
1 polymer ?
#
loop_
_entity_poly.entity_id
_entity_poly.type
_entity_poly.pdbx_seq_one_letter_code
_entity_poly.pdbx_strand_id
1 'polypeptide(L)'
;MAERVRVREIDDDEGRRLLRIIRRGTGSVVTWRRAQMILLSAQGMPVAKVAEVTFTSDDRVRDVIHNFNTDGFDSLYPKYKGGRPKTFTLPERREIKKIAKSKPAEHDLPFSTWSLTKLADFLVAEGVVDDISHEGLRILLREEGVSFQRLKTWKTSRDPDYAAKKARVEHLYAIADGEVIPEEGEPEVVFCMDEFGPLNLMPHPGRQWAERGGRHKDPDREPRRRRRATYNRYDGVRHLFAALDLAKDKLYGHIKPVKKRTQFLEFCRYLRSLYPPEVRIAIVCDNFSPHLTTKRCQRVGTWATTNNVEIAYTPTNSSWLNRIEAQFTALRYFTLDGTDHASHKEQGSMIRRYIIWRNRHADDRRLRALVDRANVA
;
A
#
# COMPACT_ATOMS: atom_id res chain seq x y z
N MET A 1 -28.38 15.68 64.49
CA MET A 1 -27.08 15.64 63.78
C MET A 1 -27.28 14.84 62.51
N ALA A 2 -26.94 15.38 61.34
CA ALA A 2 -27.12 14.67 60.08
C ALA A 2 -26.21 13.42 60.04
N GLU A 3 -26.77 12.30 59.57
CA GLU A 3 -26.07 11.03 59.47
C GLU A 3 -24.86 11.14 58.52
N ARG A 4 -23.72 10.57 58.92
CA ARG A 4 -22.48 10.66 58.13
C ARG A 4 -22.61 9.76 56.90
N VAL A 5 -22.52 10.35 55.70
CA VAL A 5 -22.54 9.61 54.43
C VAL A 5 -21.43 8.56 54.40
N ARG A 6 -21.81 7.29 54.27
CA ARG A 6 -20.92 6.12 54.21
C ARG A 6 -21.43 5.10 53.19
N VAL A 7 -20.52 4.30 52.68
CA VAL A 7 -20.86 3.12 51.88
C VAL A 7 -21.66 2.13 52.72
N ARG A 8 -22.70 1.54 52.13
CA ARG A 8 -23.46 0.44 52.75
C ARG A 8 -22.54 -0.74 53.08
N GLU A 9 -22.95 -1.64 53.95
CA GLU A 9 -22.16 -2.87 54.17
C GLU A 9 -21.92 -3.57 52.83
N ILE A 10 -20.65 -3.87 52.58
CA ILE A 10 -20.18 -4.62 51.42
C ILE A 10 -19.82 -6.01 51.88
N ASP A 11 -20.20 -7.02 51.10
CA ASP A 11 -19.82 -8.40 51.39
C ASP A 11 -18.37 -8.71 50.97
N ASP A 12 -17.90 -9.91 51.33
CA ASP A 12 -16.55 -10.37 51.01
C ASP A 12 -16.29 -10.46 49.50
N ASP A 13 -17.31 -10.75 48.68
CA ASP A 13 -17.16 -10.82 47.22
C ASP A 13 -17.03 -9.41 46.60
N GLU A 14 -17.88 -8.48 47.03
CA GLU A 14 -17.83 -7.07 46.66
C GLU A 14 -16.47 -6.45 47.06
N GLY A 15 -16.00 -6.72 48.29
CA GLY A 15 -14.68 -6.30 48.77
C GLY A 15 -13.54 -6.85 47.91
N ARG A 16 -13.56 -8.16 47.59
CA ARG A 16 -12.56 -8.79 46.70
C ARG A 16 -12.61 -8.21 45.29
N ARG A 17 -13.79 -7.86 44.78
CA ARG A 17 -13.98 -7.27 43.45
C ARG A 17 -13.43 -5.84 43.39
N LEU A 18 -13.67 -5.01 44.41
CA LEU A 18 -13.07 -3.66 44.51
C LEU A 18 -11.53 -3.73 44.57
N LEU A 19 -10.98 -4.62 45.40
CA LEU A 19 -9.54 -4.85 45.49
C LEU A 19 -8.94 -5.32 44.17
N ARG A 20 -9.64 -6.18 43.43
CA ARG A 20 -9.20 -6.65 42.10
C ARG A 20 -9.15 -5.51 41.09
N ILE A 21 -10.13 -4.61 41.09
CA ILE A 21 -10.14 -3.42 40.22
C ILE A 21 -8.94 -2.51 40.54
N ILE A 22 -8.67 -2.28 41.83
CA ILE A 22 -7.58 -1.40 42.26
C ILE A 22 -6.20 -2.01 41.95
N ARG A 23 -6.01 -3.32 42.22
CA ARG A 23 -4.72 -4.02 42.03
C ARG A 23 -4.35 -4.26 40.58
N ARG A 24 -5.33 -4.54 39.71
CA ARG A 24 -5.04 -4.85 38.30
C ARG A 24 -4.50 -3.64 37.54
N GLY A 25 -4.89 -2.41 37.90
CA GLY A 25 -4.44 -1.17 37.24
C GLY A 25 -4.83 -1.03 35.76
N THR A 26 -5.39 -2.07 35.14
CA THR A 26 -5.84 -2.11 33.75
C THR A 26 -7.33 -1.78 33.68
N GLY A 27 -7.70 -0.66 33.05
CA GLY A 27 -9.09 -0.24 32.87
C GLY A 27 -9.25 1.29 32.85
N SER A 28 -10.49 1.78 32.89
CA SER A 28 -10.75 3.22 32.97
C SER A 28 -10.25 3.79 34.30
N VAL A 29 -9.45 4.86 34.23
CA VAL A 29 -8.98 5.62 35.40
C VAL A 29 -10.16 6.10 36.26
N VAL A 30 -11.30 6.38 35.63
CA VAL A 30 -12.53 6.79 36.33
C VAL A 30 -13.05 5.67 37.23
N THR A 31 -13.11 4.44 36.72
CA THR A 31 -13.56 3.26 37.49
C THR A 31 -12.62 2.94 38.62
N TRP A 32 -11.31 3.02 38.36
CA TRP A 32 -10.29 2.80 39.38
C TRP A 32 -10.41 3.82 40.53
N ARG A 33 -10.53 5.11 40.22
CA ARG A 33 -10.69 6.17 41.23
C ARG A 33 -11.98 6.01 42.05
N ARG A 34 -13.11 5.68 41.40
CA ARG A 34 -14.38 5.45 42.10
C ARG A 34 -14.28 4.23 43.02
N ALA A 35 -13.71 3.12 42.55
CA ALA A 35 -13.53 1.91 43.37
C ALA A 35 -12.62 2.17 44.59
N GLN A 36 -11.57 2.98 44.42
CA GLN A 36 -10.71 3.41 45.53
C GLN A 36 -11.48 4.21 46.59
N MET A 37 -12.33 5.15 46.19
CA MET A 37 -13.16 5.93 47.11
C MET A 37 -14.13 5.05 47.91
N ILE A 38 -14.78 4.09 47.25
CA ILE A 38 -15.71 3.15 47.89
C ILE A 38 -14.99 2.26 48.89
N LEU A 39 -13.82 1.71 48.52
CA LEU A 39 -13.05 0.85 49.42
C LEU A 39 -12.57 1.61 50.67
N LEU A 40 -12.06 2.83 50.53
CA LEU A 40 -11.62 3.65 51.66
C LEU A 40 -12.80 4.02 52.57
N SER A 41 -13.97 4.33 51.99
CA SER A 41 -15.18 4.60 52.77
C SER A 41 -15.68 3.36 53.52
N ALA A 42 -15.63 2.18 52.90
CA ALA A 42 -16.00 0.91 53.53
C ALA A 42 -15.06 0.52 54.70
N GLN A 43 -13.81 0.98 54.67
CA GLN A 43 -12.86 0.85 55.80
C GLN A 43 -13.12 1.85 56.95
N GLY A 44 -14.22 2.61 56.88
CA GLY A 44 -14.63 3.56 57.92
C GLY A 44 -14.00 4.95 57.80
N MET A 45 -13.24 5.22 56.73
CA MET A 45 -12.60 6.52 56.53
C MET A 45 -13.66 7.62 56.28
N PRO A 46 -13.60 8.77 57.00
CA PRO A 46 -14.50 9.88 56.75
C PRO A 46 -14.32 10.48 55.35
N VAL A 47 -15.41 10.96 54.74
CA VAL A 47 -15.43 11.58 53.40
C VAL A 47 -14.31 12.60 53.18
N ALA A 48 -14.09 13.51 54.14
CA ALA A 48 -13.05 14.54 54.05
C ALA A 48 -11.64 13.93 53.89
N LYS A 49 -11.37 12.81 54.59
CA LYS A 49 -10.08 12.13 54.50
C LYS A 49 -9.95 11.31 53.21
N VAL A 50 -11.05 10.72 52.73
CA VAL A 50 -11.08 10.04 51.42
C VAL A 50 -10.80 11.04 50.29
N ALA A 51 -11.38 12.23 50.36
CA ALA A 51 -11.17 13.30 49.37
C ALA A 51 -9.71 13.77 49.33
N GLU A 52 -9.08 13.94 50.50
CA GLU A 52 -7.65 14.27 50.63
C GLU A 52 -6.77 13.17 50.00
N VAL A 53 -7.00 11.90 50.33
CA VAL A 53 -6.20 10.76 49.83
C VAL A 53 -6.39 10.52 48.34
N THR A 54 -7.59 10.78 47.81
CA THR A 54 -7.92 10.57 46.39
C THR A 54 -7.77 11.83 45.54
N PHE A 55 -7.29 12.93 46.12
CA PHE A 55 -7.07 14.23 45.48
C PHE A 55 -8.32 14.72 44.71
N THR A 56 -9.47 14.73 45.38
CA THR A 56 -10.75 15.18 44.80
C THR A 56 -11.56 16.02 45.80
N SER A 57 -12.78 16.45 45.43
CA SER A 57 -13.66 17.20 46.34
C SER A 57 -14.53 16.28 47.20
N ASP A 58 -14.89 16.73 48.41
CA ASP A 58 -15.79 16.00 49.30
C ASP A 58 -17.13 15.67 48.62
N ASP A 59 -17.69 16.62 47.85
CA ASP A 59 -18.95 16.43 47.13
C ASP A 59 -18.84 15.30 46.12
N ARG A 60 -17.70 15.20 45.42
CA ARG A 60 -17.46 14.13 44.47
C ARG A 60 -17.42 12.77 45.16
N VAL A 61 -16.81 12.68 46.34
CA VAL A 61 -16.79 11.46 47.15
C VAL A 61 -18.20 11.10 47.62
N ARG A 62 -18.98 12.07 48.11
CA ARG A 62 -20.39 11.86 48.51
C ARG A 62 -21.22 11.33 47.34
N ASP A 63 -21.10 11.93 46.16
CA ASP A 63 -21.79 11.48 44.95
C ASP A 63 -21.44 10.04 44.61
N VAL A 64 -20.16 9.68 44.67
CA VAL A 64 -19.71 8.32 44.34
C VAL A 64 -20.28 7.31 45.35
N ILE A 65 -20.29 7.65 46.64
CA ILE A 65 -20.87 6.81 47.70
C ILE A 65 -22.39 6.64 47.50
N HIS A 66 -23.12 7.74 47.25
CA HIS A 66 -24.56 7.68 47.00
C HIS A 66 -24.88 6.84 45.76
N ASN A 67 -24.17 7.07 44.65
CA ASN A 67 -24.39 6.31 43.42
C ASN A 67 -24.06 4.82 43.62
N PHE A 68 -23.05 4.47 44.41
CA PHE A 68 -22.73 3.07 44.71
C PHE A 68 -23.75 2.41 45.63
N ASN A 69 -24.26 3.13 46.62
CA ASN A 69 -25.30 2.62 47.51
C ASN A 69 -26.61 2.34 46.74
N THR A 70 -26.92 3.14 45.72
CA THR A 70 -28.12 2.98 44.88
C THR A 70 -27.93 1.96 43.75
N ASP A 71 -26.87 2.10 42.94
CA ASP A 71 -26.67 1.36 41.68
C ASP A 71 -25.58 0.28 41.78
N GLY A 72 -24.94 0.09 42.94
CA GLY A 72 -23.88 -0.90 43.12
C GLY A 72 -22.67 -0.69 42.20
N PHE A 73 -22.07 -1.77 41.71
CA PHE A 73 -20.89 -1.72 40.84
C PHE A 73 -21.12 -0.99 39.51
N ASP A 74 -22.34 -0.92 39.01
CA ASP A 74 -22.65 -0.24 37.74
C ASP A 74 -22.36 1.26 37.81
N SER A 75 -22.46 1.85 39.01
CA SER A 75 -22.07 3.23 39.29
C SER A 75 -20.57 3.51 39.09
N LEU A 76 -19.72 2.47 39.18
CA LEU A 76 -18.27 2.61 39.07
C LEU A 76 -17.83 2.75 37.61
N TYR A 77 -18.62 2.29 36.65
CA TYR A 77 -18.28 2.36 35.24
C TYR A 77 -18.71 3.71 34.63
N PRO A 78 -17.83 4.40 33.87
CA PRO A 78 -18.20 5.64 33.22
C PRO A 78 -19.28 5.38 32.17
N LYS A 79 -20.46 5.98 32.37
CA LYS A 79 -21.48 6.13 31.33
C LYS A 79 -21.04 7.28 30.42
N TYR A 80 -20.20 7.00 29.43
CA TYR A 80 -19.85 8.01 28.42
C TYR A 80 -21.13 8.43 27.69
N LYS A 81 -21.62 9.65 27.96
CA LYS A 81 -22.65 10.23 27.10
C LYS A 81 -22.02 10.40 25.72
N GLY A 82 -22.67 9.83 24.70
CA GLY A 82 -22.19 9.85 23.33
C GLY A 82 -21.75 11.25 22.92
N GLY A 83 -20.67 11.32 22.14
CA GLY A 83 -20.16 12.60 21.63
C GLY A 83 -21.19 13.33 20.78
N ARG A 84 -20.77 14.47 20.19
CA ARG A 84 -21.62 15.28 19.29
C ARG A 84 -22.35 14.35 18.29
N PRO A 85 -23.69 14.46 18.16
CA PRO A 85 -24.44 13.68 17.20
C PRO A 85 -23.82 13.79 15.81
N LYS A 86 -23.89 12.70 15.02
CA LYS A 86 -23.41 12.73 13.64
C LYS A 86 -24.16 13.83 12.88
N THR A 87 -23.41 14.78 12.32
CA THR A 87 -23.99 15.95 11.64
C THR A 87 -24.68 15.60 10.32
N PHE A 88 -24.19 14.58 9.61
CA PHE A 88 -24.73 14.17 8.31
C PHE A 88 -25.53 12.87 8.40
N THR A 89 -26.75 12.94 7.90
CA THR A 89 -27.68 11.83 7.71
C THR A 89 -27.17 10.82 6.67
N LEU A 90 -27.75 9.62 6.66
CA LEU A 90 -27.39 8.59 5.68
C LEU A 90 -27.67 9.00 4.22
N PRO A 91 -28.79 9.67 3.88
CA PRO A 91 -29.01 10.20 2.53
C PRO A 91 -27.93 11.18 2.08
N GLU A 92 -27.58 12.16 2.92
CA GLU A 92 -26.53 13.14 2.59
C GLU A 92 -25.19 12.45 2.35
N ARG A 93 -24.79 11.52 3.22
CA ARG A 93 -23.56 10.73 3.03
C ARG A 93 -23.53 9.99 1.69
N ARG A 94 -24.66 9.40 1.27
CA ARG A 94 -24.77 8.71 -0.02
C ARG A 94 -24.63 9.67 -1.19
N GLU A 95 -25.25 10.84 -1.12
CA GLU A 95 -25.17 11.82 -2.20
C GLU A 95 -23.77 12.45 -2.29
N ILE A 96 -23.17 12.81 -1.15
CA ILE A 96 -21.77 13.25 -1.08
C ILE A 96 -20.84 12.23 -1.74
N LYS A 97 -21.02 10.94 -1.43
CA LYS A 97 -20.22 9.84 -2.00
C LYS A 97 -20.43 9.70 -3.51
N LYS A 98 -21.66 9.84 -3.99
CA LYS A 98 -22.01 9.79 -5.40
C LYS A 98 -21.34 10.92 -6.17
N ILE A 99 -21.49 12.17 -5.69
CA ILE A 99 -20.88 13.35 -6.30
C ILE A 99 -19.34 13.25 -6.27
N ALA A 100 -18.75 12.83 -5.14
CA ALA A 100 -17.31 12.65 -5.03
C ALA A 100 -16.71 11.65 -6.04
N LYS A 101 -17.49 10.68 -6.52
CA LYS A 101 -17.08 9.68 -7.51
C LYS A 101 -17.33 10.11 -8.96
N SER A 102 -18.13 11.14 -9.18
CA SER A 102 -18.41 11.74 -10.49
C SER A 102 -17.32 12.73 -10.89
N LYS A 103 -17.29 13.14 -12.16
CA LYS A 103 -16.36 14.18 -12.62
C LYS A 103 -17.00 15.56 -12.48
N PRO A 104 -16.25 16.63 -12.14
CA PRO A 104 -16.82 17.97 -12.13
C PRO A 104 -17.44 18.37 -13.49
N ALA A 105 -16.88 17.89 -14.60
CA ALA A 105 -17.43 18.10 -15.93
C ALA A 105 -18.82 17.45 -16.16
N GLU A 106 -19.20 16.43 -15.38
CA GLU A 106 -20.56 15.86 -15.40
C GLU A 106 -21.58 16.77 -14.68
N HIS A 107 -21.10 17.82 -14.00
CA HIS A 107 -21.88 18.87 -13.34
C HIS A 107 -21.63 20.24 -13.98
N ASP A 108 -21.26 20.25 -15.27
CA ASP A 108 -21.01 21.47 -16.06
C ASP A 108 -19.92 22.41 -15.49
N LEU A 109 -19.02 21.89 -14.65
CA LEU A 109 -17.90 22.66 -14.11
C LEU A 109 -16.67 22.57 -15.03
N PRO A 110 -15.89 23.66 -15.17
CA PRO A 110 -14.69 23.70 -16.01
C PRO A 110 -13.47 23.05 -15.34
N PHE A 111 -13.68 22.01 -14.52
CA PHE A 111 -12.62 21.31 -13.79
C PHE A 111 -12.56 19.84 -14.15
N SER A 112 -11.35 19.30 -14.26
CA SER A 112 -11.13 17.87 -14.51
C SER A 112 -11.13 17.01 -13.24
N THR A 113 -10.95 17.63 -12.05
CA THR A 113 -10.80 16.93 -10.77
C THR A 113 -11.41 17.70 -9.61
N TRP A 114 -11.98 16.97 -8.66
CA TRP A 114 -12.43 17.51 -7.38
C TRP A 114 -11.23 17.75 -6.46
N SER A 115 -11.09 18.97 -5.92
CA SER A 115 -10.38 19.19 -4.67
C SER A 115 -11.38 19.11 -3.51
N LEU A 116 -10.91 18.83 -2.29
CA LEU A 116 -11.80 18.78 -1.11
C LEU A 116 -12.57 20.09 -0.92
N THR A 117 -11.91 21.23 -1.12
CA THR A 117 -12.56 22.54 -1.05
C THR A 117 -13.62 22.71 -2.13
N LYS A 118 -13.29 22.45 -3.41
CA LYS A 118 -14.27 22.59 -4.52
C LYS A 118 -15.46 21.66 -4.35
N LEU A 119 -15.23 20.44 -3.86
CA LEU A 119 -16.29 19.49 -3.61
C LEU A 119 -17.17 19.96 -2.43
N ALA A 120 -16.59 20.47 -1.36
CA ALA A 120 -17.36 21.05 -0.24
C ALA A 120 -18.20 22.24 -0.70
N ASP A 121 -17.60 23.19 -1.42
CA ASP A 121 -18.29 24.37 -1.95
C ASP A 121 -19.45 23.97 -2.87
N PHE A 122 -19.23 22.98 -3.74
CA PHE A 122 -20.25 22.46 -4.65
C PHE A 122 -21.40 21.76 -3.90
N LEU A 123 -21.10 20.96 -2.87
CA LEU A 123 -22.12 20.27 -2.08
C LEU A 123 -23.02 21.26 -1.33
N VAL A 124 -22.47 22.38 -0.86
CA VAL A 124 -23.25 23.45 -0.22
C VAL A 124 -24.06 24.22 -1.28
N ALA A 125 -23.46 24.56 -2.42
CA ALA A 125 -24.14 25.29 -3.50
C ALA A 125 -25.34 24.53 -4.08
N GLU A 126 -25.23 23.21 -4.23
CA GLU A 126 -26.31 22.32 -4.69
C GLU A 126 -27.33 21.98 -3.59
N GLY A 127 -27.14 22.48 -2.37
CA GLY A 127 -28.04 22.21 -1.24
C GLY A 127 -28.02 20.76 -0.75
N VAL A 128 -26.95 20.01 -1.02
CA VAL A 128 -26.77 18.63 -0.53
C VAL A 128 -26.52 18.61 0.98
N VAL A 129 -25.86 19.65 1.50
CA VAL A 129 -25.63 19.88 2.92
C VAL A 129 -25.65 21.37 3.23
N ASP A 130 -26.05 21.75 4.43
CA ASP A 130 -26.06 23.17 4.86
C ASP A 130 -24.64 23.74 5.02
N ASP A 131 -23.74 22.95 5.61
CA ASP A 131 -22.33 23.31 5.80
C ASP A 131 -21.46 22.06 5.93
N ILE A 132 -20.28 22.09 5.30
CA ILE A 132 -19.27 21.04 5.47
C ILE A 132 -17.87 21.61 5.31
N SER A 133 -17.03 21.43 6.33
CA SER A 133 -15.60 21.75 6.20
C SER A 133 -14.88 20.73 5.33
N HIS A 134 -13.84 21.17 4.61
CA HIS A 134 -12.99 20.30 3.80
C HIS A 134 -12.35 19.12 4.57
N GLU A 135 -12.10 19.29 5.87
CA GLU A 135 -11.54 18.28 6.76
C GLU A 135 -12.62 17.29 7.21
N GLY A 136 -13.83 17.78 7.49
CA GLY A 136 -15.00 16.95 7.73
C GLY A 136 -15.32 16.06 6.52
N LEU A 137 -15.29 16.63 5.32
CA LEU A 137 -15.45 15.91 4.06
C LEU A 137 -14.35 14.85 3.86
N ARG A 138 -13.08 15.18 4.19
CA ARG A 138 -11.96 14.23 4.11
C ARG A 138 -12.16 13.01 5.00
N ILE A 139 -12.60 13.24 6.25
CA ILE A 139 -12.88 12.17 7.20
C ILE A 139 -14.07 11.33 6.73
N LEU A 140 -15.17 11.98 6.32
CA LEU A 140 -16.37 11.32 5.82
C LEU A 140 -16.05 10.43 4.62
N LEU A 141 -15.32 10.94 3.62
CA LEU A 141 -14.94 10.14 2.45
C LEU A 141 -14.09 8.92 2.85
N ARG A 142 -13.17 9.06 3.82
CA ARG A 142 -12.39 7.93 4.33
C ARG A 142 -13.26 6.90 5.05
N GLU A 143 -14.21 7.32 5.89
CA GLU A 143 -15.19 6.44 6.54
C GLU A 143 -16.02 5.68 5.49
N GLU A 144 -16.35 6.34 4.38
CA GLU A 144 -17.10 5.77 3.25
C GLU A 144 -16.24 4.91 2.29
N GLY A 145 -14.96 4.72 2.59
CA GLY A 145 -14.02 3.95 1.76
C GLY A 145 -13.61 4.66 0.47
N VAL A 146 -13.82 5.97 0.36
CA VAL A 146 -13.43 6.81 -0.78
C VAL A 146 -12.11 7.52 -0.49
N SER A 147 -11.18 7.43 -1.43
CA SER A 147 -9.89 8.11 -1.35
C SER A 147 -9.50 8.71 -2.69
N PHE A 148 -8.69 9.76 -2.65
CA PHE A 148 -8.21 10.41 -3.86
C PHE A 148 -7.13 9.54 -4.51
N GLN A 149 -7.43 9.00 -5.69
CA GLN A 149 -6.56 8.09 -6.42
C GLN A 149 -6.17 8.67 -7.78
N ARG A 150 -4.99 8.29 -8.26
CA ARG A 150 -4.59 8.59 -9.64
C ARG A 150 -5.37 7.65 -10.57
N LEU A 151 -6.07 8.22 -11.55
CA LEU A 151 -6.72 7.43 -12.59
C LEU A 151 -5.66 6.68 -13.43
N LYS A 152 -5.91 5.39 -13.68
CA LYS A 152 -5.11 4.57 -14.58
C LYS A 152 -5.76 4.57 -15.96
N THR A 153 -4.96 4.54 -17.01
CA THR A 153 -5.46 4.28 -18.37
C THR A 153 -5.61 2.78 -18.57
N TRP A 154 -6.65 2.36 -19.31
CA TRP A 154 -6.88 0.97 -19.68
C TRP A 154 -6.75 0.80 -21.18
N LYS A 155 -6.19 -0.33 -21.61
CA LYS A 155 -6.11 -0.70 -23.03
C LYS A 155 -6.91 -1.98 -23.24
N THR A 156 -7.83 -1.96 -24.19
CA THR A 156 -8.52 -3.15 -24.67
C THR A 156 -7.71 -3.77 -25.81
N SER A 157 -7.39 -5.06 -25.71
CA SER A 157 -6.71 -5.79 -26.78
C SER A 157 -7.62 -5.94 -27.99
N ARG A 158 -7.04 -5.91 -29.20
CA ARG A 158 -7.70 -6.25 -30.46
C ARG A 158 -7.03 -7.46 -31.13
N ASP A 159 -6.31 -8.27 -30.35
CA ASP A 159 -5.63 -9.46 -30.84
C ASP A 159 -6.67 -10.51 -31.29
N PRO A 160 -6.64 -10.99 -32.55
CA PRO A 160 -7.54 -12.06 -32.99
C PRO A 160 -7.39 -13.33 -32.16
N ASP A 161 -6.19 -13.61 -31.65
CA ASP A 161 -5.88 -14.82 -30.87
C ASP A 161 -5.91 -14.54 -29.35
N TYR A 162 -6.59 -13.48 -28.92
CA TYR A 162 -6.57 -13.01 -27.53
C TYR A 162 -6.89 -14.14 -26.53
N ALA A 163 -7.99 -14.86 -26.75
CA ALA A 163 -8.45 -15.91 -25.84
C ALA A 163 -7.44 -17.05 -25.74
N ALA A 164 -6.91 -17.52 -26.87
CA ALA A 164 -5.94 -18.62 -26.91
C ALA A 164 -4.61 -18.25 -26.24
N LYS A 165 -4.05 -17.07 -26.57
CA LYS A 165 -2.80 -16.59 -25.96
C LYS A 165 -2.96 -16.35 -24.46
N LYS A 166 -4.07 -15.74 -24.05
CA LYS A 166 -4.38 -15.50 -22.64
C LYS A 166 -4.46 -16.83 -21.88
N ALA A 167 -5.25 -17.78 -22.38
CA ALA A 167 -5.41 -19.10 -21.75
C ALA A 167 -4.07 -19.84 -21.64
N ARG A 168 -3.20 -19.77 -22.66
CA ARG A 168 -1.87 -20.39 -22.59
C ARG A 168 -0.99 -19.75 -21.51
N VAL A 169 -0.97 -18.43 -21.42
CA VAL A 169 -0.19 -17.73 -20.38
C VAL A 169 -0.73 -18.03 -18.97
N GLU A 170 -2.06 -18.04 -18.79
CA GLU A 170 -2.69 -18.42 -17.52
C GLU A 170 -2.37 -19.87 -17.13
N HIS A 171 -2.36 -20.80 -18.09
CA HIS A 171 -1.97 -22.19 -17.84
C HIS A 171 -0.50 -22.32 -17.41
N LEU A 172 0.42 -21.63 -18.09
CA LEU A 172 1.84 -21.60 -17.69
C LEU A 172 2.00 -21.03 -16.27
N TYR A 173 1.18 -20.06 -15.89
CA TYR A 173 1.19 -19.52 -14.54
C TYR A 173 0.64 -20.50 -13.51
N ALA A 174 -0.45 -21.21 -13.82
CA ALA A 174 -0.98 -22.27 -12.96
C ALA A 174 0.05 -23.38 -12.73
N ILE A 175 0.84 -23.74 -13.76
CA ILE A 175 2.00 -24.63 -13.62
C ILE A 175 3.02 -24.04 -12.65
N ALA A 176 3.44 -22.78 -12.87
CA ALA A 176 4.48 -22.14 -12.06
C ALA A 176 4.07 -21.95 -10.59
N ASP A 177 2.78 -21.73 -10.33
CA ASP A 177 2.21 -21.57 -9.00
C ASP A 177 1.93 -22.92 -8.31
N GLY A 178 2.12 -24.05 -9.02
CA GLY A 178 1.87 -25.40 -8.52
C GLY A 178 0.39 -25.75 -8.40
N GLU A 179 -0.49 -24.98 -9.05
CA GLU A 179 -1.93 -25.23 -9.09
C GLU A 179 -2.28 -26.41 -10.03
N VAL A 180 -1.41 -26.67 -11.01
CA VAL A 180 -1.54 -27.78 -11.97
C VAL A 180 -0.23 -28.55 -12.03
N ILE A 181 -0.32 -29.87 -12.04
CA ILE A 181 0.82 -30.75 -12.31
C ILE A 181 1.06 -30.75 -13.82
N PRO A 182 2.26 -30.37 -14.32
CA PRO A 182 2.56 -30.37 -15.74
C PRO A 182 2.40 -31.77 -16.34
N GLU A 183 1.72 -31.86 -17.47
CA GLU A 183 1.66 -33.09 -18.27
C GLU A 183 3.01 -33.36 -18.96
N GLU A 184 3.18 -34.57 -19.51
CA GLU A 184 4.38 -34.92 -20.26
C GLU A 184 4.59 -33.96 -21.44
N GLY A 185 5.74 -33.29 -21.47
CA GLY A 185 6.08 -32.31 -22.51
C GLY A 185 5.64 -30.87 -22.25
N GLU A 186 4.97 -30.59 -21.13
CA GLU A 186 4.73 -29.22 -20.66
C GLU A 186 6.00 -28.61 -20.03
N PRO A 187 6.16 -27.27 -20.05
CA PRO A 187 7.28 -26.59 -19.40
C PRO A 187 7.26 -26.79 -17.88
N GLU A 188 8.41 -27.14 -17.30
CA GLU A 188 8.59 -27.25 -15.84
C GLU A 188 9.00 -25.91 -15.21
N VAL A 189 9.59 -25.01 -16.01
CA VAL A 189 10.09 -23.71 -15.56
C VAL A 189 9.49 -22.62 -16.41
N VAL A 190 8.93 -21.60 -15.77
CA VAL A 190 8.33 -20.46 -16.45
C VAL A 190 9.06 -19.18 -16.08
N PHE A 191 9.56 -18.49 -17.12
CA PHE A 191 10.11 -17.15 -17.03
C PHE A 191 9.11 -16.13 -17.58
N CYS A 192 8.92 -15.04 -16.86
CA CYS A 192 8.33 -13.81 -17.40
C CYS A 192 9.44 -12.88 -17.83
N MET A 193 9.51 -12.50 -19.10
CA MET A 193 10.59 -11.69 -19.66
C MET A 193 10.03 -10.43 -20.32
N ASP A 194 10.72 -9.31 -20.11
CA ASP A 194 10.40 -8.03 -20.75
C ASP A 194 11.61 -7.07 -20.70
N GLU A 195 11.55 -5.98 -21.47
CA GLU A 195 12.57 -4.95 -21.49
C GLU A 195 12.16 -3.68 -20.75
N PHE A 196 13.00 -3.29 -19.79
CA PHE A 196 12.84 -2.04 -19.08
C PHE A 196 13.69 -0.93 -19.71
N GLY A 197 13.04 0.18 -20.05
CA GLY A 197 13.69 1.38 -20.56
C GLY A 197 12.78 2.24 -21.45
N PRO A 198 13.33 3.23 -22.15
CA PRO A 198 14.76 3.55 -22.24
C PRO A 198 15.33 4.04 -20.90
N LEU A 199 16.50 3.52 -20.54
CA LEU A 199 17.31 4.00 -19.41
C LEU A 199 18.18 5.16 -19.90
N ASN A 200 17.82 6.37 -19.51
CA ASN A 200 18.58 7.59 -19.79
C ASN A 200 19.22 8.13 -18.50
N LEU A 201 20.15 9.07 -18.62
CA LEU A 201 20.81 9.75 -17.49
C LEU A 201 20.03 11.00 -17.03
N MET A 202 18.69 10.94 -17.12
CA MET A 202 17.84 12.02 -16.63
C MET A 202 17.83 12.00 -15.09
N PRO A 203 17.90 13.16 -14.42
CA PRO A 203 17.66 13.25 -12.99
C PRO A 203 16.21 12.86 -12.69
N HIS A 204 16.03 11.92 -11.77
CA HIS A 204 14.72 11.45 -11.35
C HIS A 204 14.30 12.16 -10.05
N PRO A 205 13.07 12.71 -9.98
CA PRO A 205 12.53 13.18 -8.72
C PRO A 205 12.38 12.00 -7.77
N GLY A 206 12.50 12.25 -6.47
CA GLY A 206 12.36 11.22 -5.46
C GLY A 206 12.03 11.79 -4.10
N ARG A 207 12.13 10.94 -3.08
CA ARG A 207 11.81 11.29 -1.70
C ARG A 207 13.05 11.06 -0.85
N GLN A 208 13.37 12.04 -0.01
CA GLN A 208 14.43 11.94 0.98
C GLN A 208 13.96 12.58 2.28
N TRP A 209 14.49 12.10 3.40
CA TRP A 209 14.32 12.79 4.67
C TRP A 209 14.97 14.17 4.56
N ALA A 210 14.20 15.19 4.88
CA ALA A 210 14.66 16.55 4.93
C ALA A 210 14.00 17.19 6.15
N GLU A 211 14.76 18.03 6.84
CA GLU A 211 14.21 18.84 7.90
C GLU A 211 12.99 19.65 7.41
N ARG A 212 12.04 19.86 8.32
CA ARG A 212 10.87 20.69 8.03
C ARG A 212 11.33 22.09 7.62
N GLY A 213 10.72 22.61 6.56
CA GLY A 213 11.08 23.94 6.06
C GLY A 213 10.55 24.98 7.03
N GLY A 214 11.39 25.91 7.46
CA GLY A 214 10.95 27.12 8.15
C GLY A 214 10.44 28.15 7.13
N ARG A 215 9.45 28.97 7.51
CA ARG A 215 9.05 30.14 6.70
C ARG A 215 10.16 31.20 6.64
N HIS A 216 11.07 31.17 7.61
CA HIS A 216 12.29 31.97 7.61
C HIS A 216 13.45 31.09 7.17
N LYS A 217 14.13 31.51 6.09
CA LYS A 217 15.44 30.97 5.71
C LYS A 217 16.40 31.43 6.80
N ASP A 218 16.64 30.56 7.78
CA ASP A 218 17.85 30.66 8.58
C ASP A 218 19.04 30.78 7.60
N PRO A 219 19.78 31.91 7.62
CA PRO A 219 20.85 32.18 6.66
C PRO A 219 22.01 31.19 6.78
N ASP A 220 22.19 30.55 7.94
CA ASP A 220 23.24 29.56 8.18
C ASP A 220 22.80 28.13 7.79
N ARG A 221 21.53 27.95 7.42
CA ARG A 221 20.99 26.64 7.06
C ARG A 221 21.37 26.28 5.63
N GLU A 222 22.05 25.14 5.48
CA GLU A 222 22.34 24.61 4.15
C GLU A 222 21.04 24.43 3.34
N PRO A 223 20.99 24.94 2.11
CA PRO A 223 19.83 24.78 1.27
C PRO A 223 19.60 23.29 0.99
N ARG A 224 18.32 22.88 1.03
CA ARG A 224 17.93 21.51 0.66
C ARG A 224 18.59 21.12 -0.65
N ARG A 225 19.31 20.00 -0.66
CA ARG A 225 19.99 19.48 -1.85
C ARG A 225 19.01 19.39 -3.02
N ARG A 226 19.21 20.24 -4.02
CA ARG A 226 18.46 20.24 -5.27
C ARG A 226 19.20 19.40 -6.30
N ARG A 227 18.45 18.71 -7.16
CA ARG A 227 19.00 18.01 -8.32
C ARG A 227 18.90 18.91 -9.54
N ARG A 228 19.72 18.62 -10.53
CA ARG A 228 19.70 19.30 -11.82
C ARG A 228 18.29 19.19 -12.44
N ALA A 229 17.78 20.28 -13.00
CA ALA A 229 16.47 20.30 -13.67
C ALA A 229 16.57 19.95 -15.16
N THR A 230 17.71 20.29 -15.79
CA THR A 230 17.93 20.15 -17.24
C THR A 230 18.94 19.05 -17.53
N TYR A 231 18.66 18.20 -18.51
CA TYR A 231 19.61 17.16 -18.93
C TYR A 231 19.65 17.10 -20.45
N ASN A 232 20.82 16.71 -20.97
CA ASN A 232 21.02 16.44 -22.39
C ASN A 232 21.09 14.92 -22.61
N ARG A 233 20.68 14.46 -23.79
CA ARG A 233 20.68 13.01 -24.15
C ARG A 233 21.89 12.61 -24.99
N TYR A 234 23.06 13.20 -24.75
CA TYR A 234 24.25 12.96 -25.57
C TYR A 234 24.79 11.54 -25.43
N ASP A 235 24.69 10.94 -24.24
CA ASP A 235 25.22 9.59 -23.96
C ASP A 235 24.30 8.44 -24.44
N GLY A 236 23.26 8.78 -25.20
CA GLY A 236 22.24 7.84 -25.64
C GLY A 236 21.49 7.17 -24.49
N VAL A 237 20.95 5.98 -24.75
CA VAL A 237 20.14 5.22 -23.78
C VAL A 237 20.66 3.80 -23.62
N ARG A 238 20.20 3.12 -22.58
CA ARG A 238 20.36 1.68 -22.38
C ARG A 238 19.00 1.01 -22.23
N HIS A 239 18.99 -0.31 -22.38
CA HIS A 239 17.82 -1.16 -22.20
C HIS A 239 18.19 -2.30 -21.28
N LEU A 240 17.39 -2.54 -20.27
CA LEU A 240 17.53 -3.71 -19.40
C LEU A 240 16.63 -4.81 -19.97
N PHE A 241 17.23 -5.89 -20.46
CA PHE A 241 16.52 -7.15 -20.65
C PHE A 241 16.42 -7.82 -19.29
N ALA A 242 15.23 -8.15 -18.81
CA ALA A 242 15.05 -8.80 -17.52
C ALA A 242 14.10 -9.99 -17.62
N ALA A 243 14.31 -10.97 -16.75
CA ALA A 243 13.43 -12.13 -16.62
C ALA A 243 13.20 -12.46 -15.16
N LEU A 244 11.95 -12.73 -14.81
CA LEU A 244 11.54 -13.26 -13.52
C LEU A 244 11.31 -14.77 -13.67
N ASP A 245 12.10 -15.55 -12.97
CA ASP A 245 11.88 -16.99 -12.78
C ASP A 245 10.81 -17.17 -11.71
N LEU A 246 9.64 -17.65 -12.12
CA LEU A 246 8.48 -17.78 -11.24
C LEU A 246 8.67 -18.90 -10.22
N ALA A 247 9.35 -19.99 -10.58
CA ALA A 247 9.58 -21.12 -9.69
C ALA A 247 10.55 -20.78 -8.55
N LYS A 248 11.61 -20.02 -8.85
CA LYS A 248 12.63 -19.64 -7.86
C LYS A 248 12.39 -18.27 -7.21
N ASP A 249 11.41 -17.52 -7.69
CA ASP A 249 11.22 -16.09 -7.43
C ASP A 249 12.55 -15.31 -7.55
N LYS A 250 13.21 -15.44 -8.72
CA LYS A 250 14.49 -14.76 -9.00
C LYS A 250 14.40 -13.87 -10.22
N LEU A 251 14.84 -12.62 -10.04
CA LEU A 251 14.98 -11.65 -11.11
C LEU A 251 16.39 -11.72 -11.71
N TYR A 252 16.47 -11.78 -13.03
CA TYR A 252 17.72 -11.73 -13.79
C TYR A 252 17.69 -10.52 -14.72
N GLY A 253 18.85 -9.93 -15.05
CA GLY A 253 18.85 -8.74 -15.89
C GLY A 253 20.18 -8.39 -16.54
N HIS A 254 20.16 -8.15 -17.86
CA HIS A 254 21.30 -7.73 -18.68
C HIS A 254 21.04 -6.36 -19.32
N ILE A 255 21.95 -5.42 -19.08
CA ILE A 255 21.87 -4.08 -19.67
C ILE A 255 22.59 -4.07 -21.02
N LYS A 256 21.89 -3.60 -22.05
CA LYS A 256 22.35 -3.56 -23.43
C LYS A 256 22.18 -2.16 -24.03
N PRO A 257 23.02 -1.77 -25.01
CA PRO A 257 22.89 -0.48 -25.69
C PRO A 257 21.70 -0.41 -26.65
N VAL A 258 21.23 -1.55 -27.15
CA VAL A 258 20.11 -1.65 -28.10
C VAL A 258 19.22 -2.84 -27.75
N LYS A 259 17.95 -2.78 -28.15
CA LYS A 259 16.97 -3.87 -28.00
C LYS A 259 16.60 -4.52 -29.33
N LYS A 260 17.57 -5.22 -29.94
CA LYS A 260 17.37 -5.97 -31.20
C LYS A 260 17.27 -7.47 -30.93
N ARG A 261 16.80 -8.22 -31.94
CA ARG A 261 16.65 -9.69 -31.88
C ARG A 261 17.91 -10.42 -31.47
N THR A 262 19.09 -9.92 -31.83
CA THR A 262 20.37 -10.51 -31.42
C THR A 262 20.58 -10.41 -29.90
N GLN A 263 20.30 -9.26 -29.29
CA GLN A 263 20.40 -9.07 -27.84
C GLN A 263 19.32 -9.86 -27.09
N PHE A 264 18.11 -9.93 -27.64
CA PHE A 264 17.05 -10.78 -27.13
C PHE A 264 17.50 -12.26 -27.08
N LEU A 265 17.97 -12.81 -28.21
CA LEU A 265 18.46 -14.20 -28.26
C LEU A 265 19.68 -14.45 -27.37
N GLU A 266 20.58 -13.48 -27.22
CA GLU A 266 21.67 -13.57 -26.28
C GLU A 266 21.16 -13.72 -24.84
N PHE A 267 20.13 -12.96 -24.47
CA PHE A 267 19.50 -13.07 -23.16
C PHE A 267 18.73 -14.39 -22.98
N CYS A 268 17.96 -14.83 -23.98
CA CYS A 268 17.25 -16.11 -23.93
C CYS A 268 18.22 -17.30 -23.79
N ARG A 269 19.38 -17.27 -24.47
CA ARG A 269 20.44 -18.29 -24.28
C ARG A 269 21.00 -18.30 -22.87
N TYR A 270 21.18 -17.12 -22.28
CA TYR A 270 21.56 -17.03 -20.88
C TYR A 270 20.50 -17.66 -19.97
N LEU A 271 19.21 -17.33 -20.14
CA LEU A 271 18.14 -17.95 -19.36
C LEU A 271 18.11 -19.48 -19.53
N ARG A 272 18.30 -19.96 -20.76
CA ARG A 272 18.39 -21.39 -21.05
C ARG A 272 19.55 -22.05 -20.31
N SER A 273 20.72 -21.40 -20.23
CA SER A 273 21.88 -21.96 -19.51
C SER A 273 21.68 -22.09 -17.99
N LEU A 274 20.62 -21.52 -17.41
CA LEU A 274 20.33 -21.63 -15.97
C LEU A 274 19.73 -23.00 -15.58
N TYR A 275 19.34 -23.81 -16.56
CA TYR A 275 18.67 -25.10 -16.36
C TYR A 275 19.26 -26.19 -17.29
N PRO A 276 19.26 -27.47 -16.88
CA PRO A 276 19.70 -28.57 -17.74
C PRO A 276 18.92 -28.62 -19.06
N PRO A 277 19.52 -29.00 -20.21
CA PRO A 277 18.90 -29.04 -21.54
C PRO A 277 17.57 -29.80 -21.61
N GLU A 278 17.41 -30.83 -20.79
CA GLU A 278 16.28 -31.75 -20.73
C GLU A 278 15.04 -31.09 -20.13
N VAL A 279 15.22 -30.13 -19.21
CA VAL A 279 14.13 -29.39 -18.56
C VAL A 279 13.50 -28.44 -19.57
N ARG A 280 12.22 -28.62 -19.87
CA ARG A 280 11.50 -27.72 -20.78
C ARG A 280 11.21 -26.40 -20.08
N ILE A 281 11.54 -25.28 -20.74
CA ILE A 281 11.30 -23.94 -20.19
C ILE A 281 10.30 -23.15 -21.06
N ALA A 282 9.45 -22.35 -20.44
CA ALA A 282 8.63 -21.35 -21.10
C ALA A 282 9.16 -19.95 -20.82
N ILE A 283 9.16 -19.10 -21.85
CA ILE A 283 9.45 -17.68 -21.72
C ILE A 283 8.20 -16.93 -22.17
N VAL A 284 7.47 -16.38 -21.20
CA VAL A 284 6.35 -15.47 -21.43
C VAL A 284 6.90 -14.08 -21.73
N CYS A 285 6.61 -13.54 -22.90
CA CYS A 285 7.04 -12.20 -23.29
C CYS A 285 5.98 -11.47 -24.14
N ASP A 286 6.16 -10.18 -24.37
CA ASP A 286 5.30 -9.45 -25.28
C ASP A 286 5.55 -9.84 -26.75
N ASN A 287 4.71 -9.36 -27.66
CA ASN A 287 4.84 -9.63 -29.09
C ASN A 287 5.68 -8.59 -29.85
N PHE A 288 6.64 -7.95 -29.17
CA PHE A 288 7.55 -7.01 -29.80
C PHE A 288 8.32 -7.66 -30.94
N SER A 289 8.45 -6.97 -32.07
CA SER A 289 8.97 -7.54 -33.33
C SER A 289 10.29 -8.33 -33.20
N PRO A 290 11.31 -7.88 -32.44
CA PRO A 290 12.49 -8.67 -32.10
C PRO A 290 12.23 -10.05 -31.49
N HIS A 291 11.17 -10.22 -30.70
CA HIS A 291 10.79 -11.47 -30.05
C HIS A 291 10.12 -12.45 -31.00
N LEU A 292 9.60 -11.95 -32.12
CA LEU A 292 8.80 -12.76 -33.05
C LEU A 292 9.66 -13.57 -34.02
N THR A 293 9.23 -14.81 -34.22
CA THR A 293 9.50 -15.56 -35.45
C THR A 293 8.62 -14.97 -36.55
N THR A 294 9.24 -14.48 -37.62
CA THR A 294 8.52 -13.93 -38.77
C THR A 294 8.91 -14.66 -40.04
N LYS A 295 8.13 -14.48 -41.11
CA LYS A 295 8.48 -14.99 -42.45
C LYS A 295 9.89 -14.58 -42.90
N ARG A 296 10.35 -13.39 -42.48
CA ARG A 296 11.68 -12.85 -42.84
C ARG A 296 12.80 -13.31 -41.91
N CYS A 297 12.48 -13.80 -40.73
CA CYS A 297 13.50 -14.19 -39.76
C CYS A 297 12.94 -15.20 -38.77
N GLN A 298 13.39 -16.44 -38.90
CA GLN A 298 12.95 -17.58 -38.10
C GLN A 298 13.85 -17.85 -36.88
N ARG A 299 14.91 -17.04 -36.69
CA ARG A 299 15.97 -17.27 -35.67
C ARG A 299 15.43 -17.52 -34.27
N VAL A 300 14.32 -16.90 -33.86
CA VAL A 300 13.73 -17.11 -32.54
C VAL A 300 13.10 -18.48 -32.45
N GLY A 301 12.20 -18.83 -33.37
CA GLY A 301 11.51 -20.13 -33.39
C GLY A 301 12.49 -21.29 -33.56
N THR A 302 13.44 -21.19 -34.49
CA THR A 302 14.49 -22.21 -34.65
C THR A 302 15.28 -22.41 -33.36
N TRP A 303 15.70 -21.31 -32.71
CA TRP A 303 16.42 -21.42 -31.44
C TRP A 303 15.55 -22.06 -30.36
N ALA A 304 14.28 -21.65 -30.25
CA ALA A 304 13.37 -22.16 -29.23
C ALA A 304 13.15 -23.68 -29.37
N THR A 305 12.83 -24.14 -30.58
CA THR A 305 12.65 -25.57 -30.90
C THR A 305 13.91 -26.38 -30.62
N THR A 306 15.09 -25.90 -31.03
CA THR A 306 16.36 -26.62 -30.82
C THR A 306 16.77 -26.69 -29.35
N ASN A 307 16.28 -25.81 -28.48
CA ASN A 307 16.74 -25.68 -27.10
C ASN A 307 15.70 -26.11 -26.05
N ASN A 308 14.65 -26.83 -26.46
CA ASN A 308 13.55 -27.24 -25.59
C ASN A 308 12.90 -26.04 -24.85
N VAL A 309 12.64 -24.97 -25.62
CA VAL A 309 12.05 -23.73 -25.12
C VAL A 309 10.74 -23.44 -25.83
N GLU A 310 9.76 -23.02 -25.06
CA GLU A 310 8.55 -22.39 -25.56
C GLU A 310 8.64 -20.87 -25.41
N ILE A 311 8.30 -20.12 -26.46
CA ILE A 311 8.09 -18.67 -26.36
C ILE A 311 6.58 -18.42 -26.39
N ALA A 312 6.03 -18.04 -25.23
CA ALA A 312 4.62 -17.75 -25.06
C ALA A 312 4.38 -16.25 -25.14
N TYR A 313 3.62 -15.80 -26.14
CA TYR A 313 3.37 -14.37 -26.34
C TYR A 313 2.12 -13.91 -25.61
N THR A 314 2.23 -12.84 -24.81
CA THR A 314 1.04 -12.17 -24.30
C THR A 314 0.23 -11.55 -25.45
N PRO A 315 -1.11 -11.46 -25.35
CA PRO A 315 -1.91 -10.76 -26.34
C PRO A 315 -1.48 -9.29 -26.52
N THR A 316 -1.71 -8.72 -27.70
CA THR A 316 -1.42 -7.28 -27.93
C THR A 316 -2.07 -6.40 -26.86
N ASN A 317 -1.38 -5.34 -26.41
CA ASN A 317 -1.89 -4.42 -25.40
C ASN A 317 -2.29 -5.07 -24.06
N SER A 318 -1.75 -6.26 -23.73
CA SER A 318 -2.03 -6.97 -22.48
C SER A 318 -0.77 -7.14 -21.62
N SER A 319 0.07 -6.11 -21.55
CA SER A 319 1.31 -6.17 -20.74
C SER A 319 1.02 -6.38 -19.25
N TRP A 320 -0.16 -6.01 -18.77
CA TRP A 320 -0.63 -6.30 -17.41
C TRP A 320 -0.65 -7.81 -17.07
N LEU A 321 -0.72 -8.68 -18.09
CA LEU A 321 -0.65 -10.13 -17.92
C LEU A 321 0.77 -10.61 -17.59
N ASN A 322 1.80 -9.87 -18.01
CA ASN A 322 3.19 -10.27 -17.79
C ASN A 322 3.65 -9.92 -16.37
N ARG A 323 3.79 -10.94 -15.50
CA ARG A 323 4.12 -10.75 -14.06
C ARG A 323 5.42 -9.99 -13.77
N ILE A 324 6.34 -9.87 -14.74
CA ILE A 324 7.58 -9.09 -14.55
C ILE A 324 7.31 -7.57 -14.47
N GLU A 325 6.22 -7.07 -15.05
CA GLU A 325 5.93 -5.62 -15.10
C GLU A 325 5.83 -4.98 -13.70
N ALA A 326 5.30 -5.71 -12.72
CA ALA A 326 5.28 -5.26 -11.33
C ALA A 326 6.68 -5.16 -10.71
N GLN A 327 7.62 -6.02 -11.12
CA GLN A 327 9.02 -5.96 -10.68
C GLN A 327 9.71 -4.69 -11.19
N PHE A 328 9.33 -4.17 -12.36
CA PHE A 328 9.86 -2.92 -12.88
C PHE A 328 9.40 -1.69 -12.10
N THR A 329 8.20 -1.74 -11.53
CA THR A 329 7.73 -0.69 -10.61
C THR A 329 8.61 -0.63 -9.36
N ALA A 330 8.90 -1.79 -8.77
CA ALA A 330 9.81 -1.87 -7.63
C ALA A 330 11.25 -1.46 -8.00
N LEU A 331 11.76 -1.90 -9.15
CA LEU A 331 13.08 -1.51 -9.64
C LEU A 331 13.20 0.00 -9.77
N ARG A 332 12.25 0.66 -10.44
CA ARG A 332 12.22 2.13 -10.56
C ARG A 332 12.25 2.80 -9.19
N TYR A 333 11.41 2.32 -8.28
CA TYR A 333 11.30 2.87 -6.92
C TYR A 333 12.61 2.80 -6.13
N PHE A 334 13.29 1.65 -6.14
CA PHE A 334 14.49 1.44 -5.34
C PHE A 334 15.78 1.94 -5.99
N THR A 335 15.82 2.09 -7.33
CA THR A 335 17.07 2.33 -8.04
C THR A 335 17.12 3.63 -8.83
N LEU A 336 15.99 4.13 -9.31
CA LEU A 336 15.94 5.31 -10.17
C LEU A 336 15.34 6.51 -9.46
N ASP A 337 14.26 6.31 -8.69
CA ASP A 337 13.60 7.43 -8.03
C ASP A 337 14.54 8.15 -7.07
N GLY A 338 14.73 9.45 -7.29
CA GLY A 338 15.62 10.27 -6.49
C GLY A 338 17.09 10.11 -6.80
N THR A 339 17.48 9.66 -8.00
CA THR A 339 18.89 9.62 -8.45
C THR A 339 19.20 10.66 -9.54
N ASP A 340 20.49 10.90 -9.77
CA ASP A 340 21.04 11.75 -10.85
C ASP A 340 22.41 11.14 -11.21
N HIS A 341 22.35 10.04 -11.96
CA HIS A 341 23.55 9.25 -12.28
C HIS A 341 24.42 9.98 -13.29
N ALA A 342 25.73 10.00 -13.07
CA ALA A 342 26.68 10.65 -13.95
C ALA A 342 26.99 9.82 -15.21
N SER A 343 26.77 8.51 -15.17
CA SER A 343 27.05 7.61 -16.31
C SER A 343 26.17 6.37 -16.35
N HIS A 344 26.07 5.76 -17.54
CA HIS A 344 25.39 4.47 -17.73
C HIS A 344 26.04 3.34 -16.93
N LYS A 345 27.35 3.44 -16.65
CA LYS A 345 28.08 2.47 -15.81
C LYS A 345 27.59 2.53 -14.37
N GLU A 346 27.42 3.74 -13.85
CA GLU A 346 26.90 3.98 -12.50
C GLU A 346 25.45 3.49 -12.37
N GLN A 347 24.57 3.94 -13.27
CA GLN A 347 23.16 3.50 -13.30
C GLN A 347 23.06 1.98 -13.43
N GLY A 348 23.86 1.37 -14.30
CA GLY A 348 23.87 -0.07 -14.47
C GLY A 348 24.40 -0.85 -13.25
N SER A 349 25.39 -0.29 -12.55
CA SER A 349 25.88 -0.86 -11.28
C SER A 349 24.78 -0.86 -10.22
N MET A 350 24.03 0.23 -10.09
CA MET A 350 22.92 0.35 -9.13
C MET A 350 21.79 -0.65 -9.43
N ILE A 351 21.41 -0.80 -10.69
CA ILE A 351 20.41 -1.78 -11.12
C ILE A 351 20.86 -3.21 -10.78
N ARG A 352 22.12 -3.57 -11.06
CA ARG A 352 22.67 -4.91 -10.72
C ARG A 352 22.67 -5.16 -9.22
N ARG A 353 23.09 -4.17 -8.42
CA ARG A 353 23.08 -4.28 -6.95
C ARG A 353 21.66 -4.48 -6.42
N TYR A 354 20.68 -3.79 -7.00
CA TYR A 354 19.28 -4.01 -6.65
C TYR A 354 18.79 -5.41 -7.01
N ILE A 355 19.09 -5.93 -8.20
CA ILE A 355 18.69 -7.30 -8.58
C ILE A 355 19.24 -8.32 -7.57
N ILE A 356 20.53 -8.17 -7.20
CA ILE A 356 21.15 -9.01 -6.17
C ILE A 356 20.44 -8.86 -4.81
N TRP A 357 20.13 -7.62 -4.41
CA TRP A 357 19.42 -7.35 -3.16
C TRP A 357 18.01 -7.95 -3.16
N ARG A 358 17.21 -7.70 -4.22
CA ARG A 358 15.85 -8.23 -4.41
C ARG A 358 15.83 -9.74 -4.30
N ASN A 359 16.76 -10.43 -4.98
CA ASN A 359 16.84 -11.89 -4.95
C ASN A 359 17.23 -12.46 -3.58
N ARG A 360 17.76 -11.64 -2.67
CA ARG A 360 18.08 -12.02 -1.28
C ARG A 360 17.00 -11.60 -0.28
N HIS A 361 16.01 -10.82 -0.70
CA HIS A 361 15.00 -10.19 0.17
C HIS A 361 13.60 -10.30 -0.45
N ALA A 362 13.26 -11.45 -1.04
CA ALA A 362 11.95 -11.72 -1.65
C ALA A 362 10.78 -11.60 -0.64
N ASP A 363 11.09 -11.68 0.65
CA ASP A 363 10.21 -11.55 1.80
C ASP A 363 10.11 -10.14 2.37
N ASP A 364 10.86 -9.16 1.82
CA ASP A 364 10.78 -7.77 2.26
C ASP A 364 9.35 -7.22 2.07
N ARG A 365 8.75 -6.76 3.17
CA ARG A 365 7.36 -6.29 3.21
C ARG A 365 7.11 -5.13 2.26
N ARG A 366 8.09 -4.24 2.08
CA ARG A 366 7.94 -3.05 1.23
C ARG A 366 8.03 -3.43 -0.24
N LEU A 367 8.96 -4.33 -0.59
CA LEU A 367 9.06 -4.91 -1.92
C LEU A 367 7.73 -5.58 -2.30
N ARG A 368 7.21 -6.48 -1.45
CA ARG A 368 5.93 -7.15 -1.69
C ARG A 368 4.79 -6.16 -1.87
N ALA A 369 4.64 -5.20 -0.95
CA ALA A 369 3.59 -4.18 -1.06
C ALA A 369 3.68 -3.34 -2.35
N LEU A 370 4.89 -3.07 -2.86
CA LEU A 370 5.07 -2.37 -4.14
C LEU A 370 4.71 -3.23 -5.33
N VAL A 371 5.13 -4.50 -5.32
CA VAL A 371 4.83 -5.48 -6.37
C VAL A 371 3.32 -5.75 -6.41
N ASP A 372 2.69 -6.03 -5.27
CA ASP A 372 1.25 -6.31 -5.17
C ASP A 372 0.41 -5.14 -5.63
N ARG A 373 0.82 -3.91 -5.30
CA ARG A 373 0.14 -2.69 -5.77
C ARG A 373 0.26 -2.48 -7.28
N ALA A 374 1.36 -2.94 -7.86
CA ALA A 374 1.66 -2.82 -9.28
C ALA A 374 1.07 -3.98 -10.10
N ASN A 375 0.87 -5.15 -9.47
CA ASN A 375 0.15 -6.26 -10.06
C ASN A 375 -1.29 -5.83 -10.35
N VAL A 376 -1.69 -6.01 -11.60
CA VAL A 376 -3.05 -5.74 -12.10
C VAL A 376 -3.74 -7.04 -12.55
N ALA A 377 -2.96 -8.12 -12.66
CA ALA A 377 -3.44 -9.48 -12.91
C ALA A 377 -3.94 -10.12 -11.62
#